data_AF-A0A562T299-F1
#
_entry.id   AF-A0A562T299-F1
#
_cell.length_a   1.000
_cell.length_b   1.000
_cell.length_c   1.000
_cell.angle_alpha   90.00
_cell.angle_beta   90.00
_cell.angle_gamma   90.00
#
_symmetry.space_group_name_H-M   'P 1'
#
loop_
_entity.id
_entity.type
_entity.pdbx_description
1 polymer ?
#
loop_
_entity_poly.entity_id
_entity_poly.type
_entity_poly.pdbx_seq_one_letter_code
_entity_poly.pdbx_strand_id
1 'polypeptide(L)'
;MNMKKQHQIVNGSEILKKYSLDHERIRGEIDGIYDKRYVVREVPIWLLREKDPELDAWFRNPLRRREDEVLPISAPKPGHLAPILIGTKNVNGQQHEDAVIDGFYRIAYALITGKEAIQAYVPENCSLMSEAIQFQQRLKVEPEQKTVPGEKIAREILDRHSKGWEADPHVGDTLNYAAVSSRNYVLREVPISLLRKQDVDLDNYLKNPAVKENITPLYPGYTPILIGTKRYGGPDIPDSVIDGFARTASAFHSGLKTIKAFIPEDSPLIRKILSRSKRLKL
;
A
#
# COMPACT_ATOMS: atom_id res chain seq x y z
N MET A 1 28.33 4.61 11.24
CA MET A 1 28.49 6.05 10.96
C MET A 1 27.11 6.63 10.64
N ASN A 2 26.42 7.18 11.64
CA ASN A 2 25.04 7.67 11.50
C ASN A 2 25.06 9.08 10.89
N MET A 3 24.84 9.18 9.57
CA MET A 3 24.54 10.47 8.95
C MET A 3 23.20 10.97 9.50
N LYS A 4 23.25 12.02 10.33
CA LYS A 4 22.09 12.87 10.61
C LYS A 4 21.60 13.38 9.25
N LYS A 5 20.52 12.83 8.71
CA LYS A 5 19.78 13.45 7.59
C LYS A 5 19.30 14.80 8.12
N GLN A 6 20.02 15.88 7.81
CA GLN A 6 19.55 17.23 8.07
C GLN A 6 18.21 17.40 7.34
N HIS A 7 17.20 17.85 8.08
CA HIS A 7 15.91 18.19 7.52
C HIS A 7 16.11 19.41 6.62
N GLN A 8 16.03 19.22 5.31
CA GLN A 8 16.13 20.32 4.37
C GLN A 8 14.81 21.11 4.43
N ILE A 9 14.89 22.32 4.98
CA ILE A 9 13.82 23.31 4.89
C ILE A 9 13.94 23.98 3.52
N VAL A 10 12.84 24.08 2.79
CA VAL A 10 12.76 24.64 1.44
C VAL A 10 11.63 25.66 1.41
N ASN A 11 11.84 26.81 0.75
CA ASN A 11 10.79 27.81 0.59
C ASN A 11 9.80 27.38 -0.51
N GLY A 12 8.51 27.65 -0.33
CA GLY A 12 7.48 27.30 -1.32
C GLY A 12 7.74 27.91 -2.70
N SER A 13 8.25 29.15 -2.75
CA SER A 13 8.68 29.82 -3.98
C SER A 13 9.78 29.06 -4.75
N GLU A 14 10.68 28.37 -4.07
CA GLU A 14 11.74 27.56 -4.68
C GLU A 14 11.19 26.23 -5.22
N ILE A 15 10.21 25.64 -4.53
CA ILE A 15 9.51 24.44 -5.00
C ILE A 15 8.78 24.77 -6.30
N LEU A 16 7.97 25.83 -6.32
CA LEU A 16 7.19 26.21 -7.50
C LEU A 16 8.08 26.46 -8.73
N LYS A 17 9.23 27.12 -8.54
CA LYS A 17 10.24 27.31 -9.61
C LYS A 17 10.83 25.99 -10.12
N LYS A 18 11.08 25.03 -9.22
CA LYS A 18 11.71 23.74 -9.55
C LYS A 18 10.80 22.80 -10.33
N TYR A 19 9.49 22.87 -10.10
CA TYR A 19 8.52 21.96 -10.73
C TYR A 19 7.91 22.49 -12.03
N SER A 20 8.30 23.69 -12.49
CA SER A 20 7.72 24.35 -13.66
C SER A 20 6.19 24.29 -13.64
N LEU A 21 5.60 24.36 -12.45
CA LEU A 21 4.17 24.25 -12.27
C LEU A 21 3.55 25.46 -12.94
N ASP A 22 2.78 25.19 -14.00
CA ASP A 22 2.21 26.21 -14.85
C ASP A 22 1.33 27.13 -13.98
N HIS A 23 1.81 28.35 -13.74
CA HIS A 23 1.22 29.27 -12.78
C HIS A 23 -0.24 29.60 -13.12
N GLU A 24 -0.64 29.43 -14.38
CA GLU A 24 -2.01 29.66 -14.83
C GLU A 24 -2.97 28.52 -14.47
N ARG A 25 -2.49 27.27 -14.38
CA ARG A 25 -3.33 26.08 -14.14
C ARG A 25 -3.74 25.90 -12.68
N ILE A 26 -2.99 26.48 -11.74
CA ILE A 26 -3.11 26.21 -10.29
C ILE A 26 -3.31 27.53 -9.50
N ARG A 27 -3.60 28.65 -10.19
CA ARG A 27 -3.67 30.00 -9.62
C ARG A 27 -4.66 30.15 -8.45
N GLY A 28 -5.70 29.32 -8.37
CA GLY A 28 -6.66 29.31 -7.24
C GLY A 28 -6.27 28.42 -6.05
N GLU A 29 -5.26 27.55 -6.19
CA GLU A 29 -4.79 26.63 -5.14
C GLU A 29 -3.39 27.01 -4.61
N ILE A 30 -2.69 27.95 -5.27
CA ILE A 30 -1.32 28.36 -4.94
C ILE A 30 -1.24 29.52 -3.92
N ASP A 31 -2.31 30.28 -3.67
CA ASP A 31 -2.26 31.55 -2.92
C ASP A 31 -1.71 31.43 -1.48
N GLY A 32 -1.56 30.21 -0.94
CA GLY A 32 -0.90 29.96 0.35
C GLY A 32 0.47 29.26 0.27
N ILE A 33 1.03 28.96 -0.90
CA ILE A 33 2.24 28.12 -1.04
C ILE A 33 3.52 28.96 -0.97
N TYR A 34 3.56 30.14 -1.62
CA TYR A 34 4.79 30.93 -1.78
C TYR A 34 5.47 31.30 -0.45
N ASP A 35 4.67 31.66 0.56
CA ASP A 35 5.14 32.15 1.86
C ASP A 35 5.31 31.04 2.91
N LYS A 36 4.97 29.80 2.56
CA LYS A 36 5.12 28.66 3.46
C LYS A 36 6.54 28.08 3.39
N ARG A 37 7.03 27.66 4.55
CA ARG A 37 8.23 26.83 4.68
C ARG A 37 7.85 25.37 4.66
N TYR A 38 8.60 24.59 3.89
CA TYR A 38 8.37 23.18 3.67
C TYR A 38 9.52 22.34 4.18
N VAL A 39 9.21 21.15 4.68
CA VAL A 39 10.20 20.15 5.06
C VAL A 39 10.01 18.92 4.19
N VAL A 40 11.10 18.36 3.68
CA VAL A 40 11.06 17.09 2.96
C VAL A 40 10.88 15.95 3.95
N ARG A 41 9.78 15.20 3.83
CA ARG A 41 9.42 14.07 4.68
C ARG A 41 8.93 12.89 3.89
N GLU A 42 9.09 11.70 4.47
CA GLU A 42 8.44 10.49 3.95
C GLU A 42 7.09 10.36 4.68
N VAL A 43 6.01 10.46 3.92
CA VAL A 43 4.63 10.48 4.41
C VAL A 43 3.93 9.19 4.00
N PRO A 44 3.22 8.51 4.92
CA PRO A 44 2.47 7.30 4.58
C PRO A 44 1.36 7.60 3.59
N ILE A 45 1.22 6.77 2.56
CA ILE A 45 0.23 7.04 1.52
C ILE A 45 -1.21 6.85 2.04
N TRP A 46 -1.43 5.94 3.00
CA TRP A 46 -2.73 5.79 3.66
C TRP A 46 -3.16 7.07 4.38
N LEU A 47 -2.21 7.79 4.99
CA LEU A 47 -2.48 9.02 5.70
C LEU A 47 -2.84 10.16 4.74
N LEU A 48 -2.18 10.21 3.58
CA LEU A 48 -2.55 11.16 2.52
C LEU A 48 -4.00 10.97 2.07
N ARG A 49 -4.46 9.72 1.95
CA ARG A 49 -5.86 9.41 1.59
C ARG A 49 -6.86 9.85 2.64
N GLU A 50 -6.49 9.74 3.92
CA GLU A 50 -7.37 10.19 5.00
C GLU A 50 -7.58 11.71 4.99
N LYS A 51 -6.54 12.47 4.64
CA LYS A 51 -6.60 13.94 4.62
C LYS A 51 -7.07 14.55 3.31
N ASP A 52 -7.01 13.79 2.20
CA ASP A 52 -7.38 14.25 0.86
C ASP A 52 -8.53 13.39 0.28
N PRO A 53 -9.78 13.89 0.36
CA PRO A 53 -10.95 13.19 -0.15
C PRO A 53 -10.93 12.96 -1.66
N GLU A 54 -10.26 13.83 -2.43
CA GLU A 54 -10.15 13.67 -3.88
C GLU A 54 -9.17 12.55 -4.22
N LEU A 55 -8.04 12.50 -3.51
CA LEU A 55 -7.12 11.38 -3.58
C LEU A 55 -7.80 10.08 -3.19
N ASP A 56 -8.55 10.05 -2.09
CA ASP A 56 -9.28 8.85 -1.67
C ASP A 56 -10.37 8.44 -2.67
N ALA A 57 -11.11 9.39 -3.24
CA ALA A 57 -12.09 9.13 -4.28
C ALA A 57 -11.44 8.55 -5.55
N TRP A 58 -10.29 9.12 -5.95
CA TRP A 58 -9.47 8.61 -7.05
C TRP A 58 -9.02 7.16 -6.78
N PHE A 59 -8.68 6.82 -5.54
CA PHE A 59 -8.36 5.45 -5.14
C PHE A 59 -9.55 4.49 -5.13
N ARG A 60 -10.73 4.94 -4.70
CA ARG A 60 -11.94 4.10 -4.64
C ARG A 60 -12.51 3.82 -6.02
N ASN A 61 -12.35 4.75 -6.97
CA ASN A 61 -12.86 4.65 -8.34
C ASN A 61 -11.81 5.12 -9.36
N PRO A 62 -10.73 4.35 -9.58
CA PRO A 62 -9.69 4.69 -10.56
C PRO A 62 -10.21 4.70 -12.01
N LEU A 63 -11.45 4.22 -12.22
CA LEU A 63 -12.12 4.09 -13.53
C LEU A 63 -12.94 5.31 -13.96
N ARG A 64 -13.07 6.36 -13.14
CA ARG A 64 -13.39 7.71 -13.68
C ARG A 64 -12.15 8.28 -14.36
N ARG A 65 -11.63 7.55 -15.34
CA ARG A 65 -10.61 8.03 -16.26
C ARG A 65 -11.21 9.21 -16.99
N ARG A 66 -10.54 10.37 -16.95
CA ARG A 66 -10.62 11.27 -18.10
C ARG A 66 -9.98 10.49 -19.25
N GLU A 67 -10.67 10.35 -20.37
CA GLU A 67 -10.26 9.54 -21.54
C GLU A 67 -8.88 9.96 -22.11
N ASP A 68 -8.39 11.10 -21.65
CA ASP A 68 -7.20 11.84 -22.04
C ASP A 68 -5.97 11.62 -21.14
N GLU A 69 -6.08 10.91 -20.00
CA GLU A 69 -4.95 10.68 -19.07
C GLU A 69 -4.29 9.30 -19.26
N VAL A 70 -3.41 9.20 -20.26
CA VAL A 70 -2.52 8.04 -20.43
C VAL A 70 -1.45 8.05 -19.34
N LEU A 71 -1.49 7.08 -18.42
CA LEU A 71 -0.38 6.83 -17.52
C LEU A 71 0.88 6.49 -18.34
N PRO A 72 2.02 7.17 -18.16
CA PRO A 72 3.24 6.81 -18.87
C PRO A 72 3.64 5.37 -18.50
N ILE A 73 3.60 4.50 -19.50
CA ILE A 73 3.95 3.07 -19.42
C ILE A 73 5.45 2.89 -19.05
N SER A 74 6.25 3.95 -19.19
CA SER A 74 7.66 3.97 -18.79
C SER A 74 7.83 4.39 -17.31
N ALA A 75 7.97 3.37 -16.46
CA ALA A 75 8.26 3.50 -15.04
C ALA A 75 9.58 4.26 -14.75
N PRO A 76 9.57 5.45 -14.09
CA PRO A 76 10.79 6.06 -13.58
C PRO A 76 11.34 5.23 -12.41
N LYS A 77 12.62 4.83 -12.43
CA LYS A 77 13.19 3.91 -11.43
C LYS A 77 12.88 4.36 -9.98
N PRO A 78 12.59 3.43 -9.04
CA PRO A 78 12.16 3.71 -7.66
C PRO A 78 13.02 4.66 -6.81
N GLY A 79 14.23 5.04 -7.25
CA GLY A 79 15.12 5.99 -6.58
C GLY A 79 15.02 7.44 -7.07
N HIS A 80 14.18 7.76 -8.06
CA HIS A 80 14.14 9.07 -8.72
C HIS A 80 12.79 9.79 -8.63
N LEU A 81 11.87 9.33 -7.79
CA LEU A 81 10.60 10.04 -7.62
C LEU A 81 10.84 11.35 -6.88
N ALA A 82 10.69 12.45 -7.60
CA ALA A 82 10.71 13.78 -7.02
C ALA A 82 9.60 13.89 -5.95
N PRO A 83 9.86 14.55 -4.80
CA PRO A 83 8.85 14.65 -3.74
C PRO A 83 7.54 15.28 -4.23
N ILE A 84 6.41 14.79 -3.72
CA ILE A 84 5.08 15.38 -3.95
C ILE A 84 4.92 16.69 -3.17
N LEU A 85 3.91 17.49 -3.49
CA LEU A 85 3.63 18.74 -2.79
C LEU A 85 2.33 18.62 -1.98
N ILE A 86 2.42 18.88 -0.68
CA ILE A 86 1.27 18.97 0.21
C ILE A 86 0.94 20.43 0.48
N GLY A 87 -0.33 20.77 0.59
CA GLY A 87 -0.73 22.13 0.87
C GLY A 87 -2.24 22.27 0.98
N THR A 88 -2.68 23.51 0.80
CA THR A 88 -4.08 23.85 0.96
C THR A 88 -4.79 23.79 -0.39
N LYS A 89 -5.82 22.94 -0.51
CA LYS A 89 -6.60 22.75 -1.75
C LYS A 89 -8.09 22.94 -1.49
N ASN A 90 -8.82 23.46 -2.48
CA ASN A 90 -10.27 23.49 -2.44
C ASN A 90 -10.85 22.27 -3.16
N VAL A 91 -11.59 21.42 -2.45
CA VAL A 91 -12.28 20.25 -3.00
C VAL A 91 -13.78 20.44 -2.77
N ASN A 92 -14.57 20.51 -3.84
CA ASN A 92 -16.03 20.73 -3.79
C ASN A 92 -16.46 21.95 -2.96
N GLY A 93 -15.67 23.04 -3.01
CA GLY A 93 -15.95 24.27 -2.27
C GLY A 93 -15.54 24.24 -0.79
N GLN A 94 -14.91 23.17 -0.31
CA GLN A 94 -14.33 23.08 1.03
C GLN A 94 -12.81 23.13 0.96
N GLN A 95 -12.21 23.87 1.90
CA GLN A 95 -10.76 24.02 1.98
C GLN A 95 -10.15 22.90 2.83
N HIS A 96 -9.16 22.21 2.28
CA HIS A 96 -8.41 21.13 2.93
C HIS A 96 -6.94 21.55 3.06
N GLU A 97 -6.46 21.75 4.29
CA GLU A 97 -5.15 22.35 4.56
C GLU A 97 -3.94 21.43 4.34
N ASP A 98 -4.20 20.12 4.29
CA ASP A 98 -3.21 19.04 4.26
C ASP A 98 -3.42 18.09 3.06
N ALA A 99 -3.83 18.65 1.91
CA ALA A 99 -4.16 17.92 0.70
C ALA A 99 -2.96 17.81 -0.27
N VAL A 100 -3.03 16.88 -1.23
CA VAL A 100 -2.02 16.75 -2.28
C VAL A 100 -2.30 17.81 -3.35
N ILE A 101 -1.34 18.72 -3.55
CA ILE A 101 -1.42 19.76 -4.59
C ILE A 101 -0.85 19.24 -5.90
N ASP A 102 0.27 18.52 -5.83
CA ASP A 102 0.96 17.97 -6.99
C ASP A 102 1.60 16.63 -6.66
N GLY A 103 1.55 15.70 -7.62
CA GLY A 103 2.17 14.40 -7.52
C GLY A 103 1.24 13.20 -7.42
N PHE A 104 -0.04 13.32 -7.76
CA PHE A 104 -1.00 12.20 -7.84
C PHE A 104 -0.41 11.00 -8.61
N TYR A 105 0.17 11.23 -9.79
CA TYR A 105 0.84 10.20 -10.58
C TYR A 105 2.04 9.54 -9.88
N ARG A 106 2.77 10.30 -9.06
CA ARG A 106 3.91 9.78 -8.29
C ARG A 106 3.44 8.96 -7.10
N ILE A 107 2.32 9.33 -6.50
CA ILE A 107 1.64 8.49 -5.50
C ILE A 107 1.22 7.19 -6.17
N ALA A 108 0.47 7.24 -7.28
CA ALA A 108 0.09 6.06 -8.05
C ALA A 108 1.28 5.14 -8.36
N TYR A 109 2.38 5.73 -8.82
CA TYR A 109 3.59 4.99 -9.13
C TYR A 109 4.29 4.38 -7.90
N ALA A 110 4.38 5.13 -6.80
CA ALA A 110 4.89 4.62 -5.53
C ALA A 110 4.12 3.37 -5.09
N LEU A 111 2.82 3.32 -5.37
CA LEU A 111 1.95 2.19 -5.04
C LEU A 111 2.10 1.00 -5.97
N ILE A 112 2.16 1.24 -7.28
CA ILE A 112 2.51 0.21 -8.26
C ILE A 112 3.87 -0.40 -7.91
N THR A 113 4.78 0.34 -7.27
CA THR A 113 6.07 -0.18 -6.82
C THR A 113 6.08 -0.69 -5.37
N GLY A 114 4.90 -0.80 -4.74
CA GLY A 114 4.70 -1.37 -3.40
C GLY A 114 5.28 -0.56 -2.26
N LYS A 115 5.52 0.74 -2.47
CA LYS A 115 5.91 1.65 -1.39
C LYS A 115 4.68 1.98 -0.56
N GLU A 116 4.86 1.98 0.76
CA GLU A 116 3.80 2.38 1.71
C GLU A 116 3.85 3.87 2.05
N ALA A 117 4.93 4.54 1.66
CA ALA A 117 5.19 5.94 1.90
C ALA A 117 5.89 6.59 0.70
N ILE A 118 5.75 7.92 0.61
CA ILE A 118 6.31 8.73 -0.46
C ILE A 118 6.98 9.97 0.11
N GLN A 119 8.05 10.44 -0.55
CA GLN A 119 8.63 11.73 -0.20
C GLN A 119 7.69 12.87 -0.58
N ALA A 120 7.52 13.83 0.32
CA ALA A 120 6.65 14.97 0.18
C ALA A 120 7.31 16.22 0.74
N TYR A 121 7.05 17.38 0.14
CA TYR A 121 7.21 18.68 0.79
C TYR A 121 5.98 18.92 1.66
N VAL A 122 6.19 18.91 2.97
CA VAL A 122 5.15 19.08 3.98
C VAL A 122 5.31 20.46 4.63
N PRO A 123 4.26 21.29 4.73
CA PRO A 123 4.33 22.55 5.46
C PRO A 123 4.78 22.34 6.92
N GLU A 124 5.60 23.25 7.47
CA GLU A 124 6.18 23.08 8.81
C GLU A 124 5.15 22.89 9.94
N ASN A 125 3.95 23.44 9.80
CA ASN A 125 2.92 23.46 10.83
C ASN A 125 1.69 22.60 10.48
N CYS A 126 1.84 21.68 9.52
CA CYS A 126 0.74 20.84 9.04
C CYS A 126 0.49 19.64 9.96
N SER A 127 -0.77 19.17 10.07
CA SER A 127 -1.13 18.09 11.01
C SER A 127 -0.46 16.76 10.67
N LEU A 128 -0.20 16.52 9.36
CA LEU A 128 0.50 15.34 8.85
C LEU A 128 1.91 15.19 9.41
N MET A 129 2.56 16.28 9.84
CA MET A 129 3.94 16.23 10.32
C MET A 129 4.07 15.31 11.55
N SER A 130 3.16 15.47 12.51
CA SER A 130 3.19 14.70 13.75
C SER A 130 2.91 13.21 13.51
N GLU A 131 1.92 12.92 12.66
CA GLU A 131 1.51 11.57 12.29
C GLU A 131 2.56 10.85 11.44
N ALA A 132 3.20 11.56 10.50
CA ALA A 132 4.31 11.02 9.70
C ALA A 132 5.54 10.70 10.56
N ILE A 133 5.85 11.54 11.56
CA ILE A 133 6.94 11.27 12.51
C ILE A 133 6.64 10.01 13.34
N GLN A 134 5.42 9.88 13.86
CA GLN A 134 5.02 8.69 14.61
C GLN A 134 5.10 7.42 13.75
N PHE A 135 4.68 7.50 12.48
CA PHE A 135 4.83 6.38 11.54
C PHE A 135 6.30 5.97 11.36
N GLN A 136 7.19 6.94 11.12
CA GLN A 136 8.63 6.66 10.97
C GLN A 136 9.24 6.05 12.25
N GLN A 137 8.76 6.45 13.42
CA GLN A 137 9.17 5.85 14.69
C GLN A 137 8.67 4.40 14.81
N ARG A 138 7.41 4.12 14.44
CA ARG A 138 6.85 2.76 14.42
C ARG A 138 7.59 1.83 13.46
N LEU A 139 8.08 2.33 12.31
CA LEU A 139 8.90 1.54 11.39
C LEU A 139 10.27 1.15 11.98
N LYS A 140 10.79 1.90 12.95
CA LYS A 140 12.10 1.64 13.58
C LYS A 140 12.03 0.69 14.77
N VAL A 141 10.83 0.51 15.34
CA VAL A 141 10.59 -0.49 16.38
C VAL A 141 10.32 -1.80 15.65
N GLU A 142 11.18 -2.81 15.79
CA GLU A 142 10.83 -4.16 15.32
C GLU A 142 9.48 -4.50 15.95
N PRO A 143 8.43 -4.80 15.15
CA PRO A 143 7.13 -5.05 15.72
C PRO A 143 7.28 -6.26 16.65
N GLU A 144 7.04 -6.05 17.95
CA GLU A 144 6.67 -7.15 18.84
C GLU A 144 5.67 -8.02 18.08
N GLN A 145 5.88 -9.34 18.09
CA GLN A 145 5.04 -10.27 17.36
C GLN A 145 3.63 -10.28 17.97
N LYS A 146 2.85 -9.25 17.66
CA LYS A 146 1.48 -9.11 18.12
C LYS A 146 0.67 -10.15 17.39
N THR A 147 0.19 -11.13 18.14
CA THR A 147 -0.79 -12.09 17.65
C THR A 147 -2.11 -11.35 17.41
N VAL A 148 -2.81 -11.76 16.36
CA VAL A 148 -4.13 -11.25 15.97
C VAL A 148 -5.10 -12.43 16.03
N PRO A 149 -6.18 -12.34 16.82
CA PRO A 149 -7.20 -13.37 16.86
C PRO A 149 -7.83 -13.56 15.48
N GLY A 150 -7.94 -14.81 15.03
CA GLY A 150 -8.49 -15.16 13.74
C GLY A 150 -9.95 -14.76 13.57
N GLU A 151 -10.74 -14.71 14.65
CA GLU A 151 -12.11 -14.19 14.63
C GLU A 151 -12.17 -12.75 14.09
N LYS A 152 -11.21 -11.91 14.50
CA LYS A 152 -11.11 -10.52 14.02
C LYS A 152 -10.81 -10.48 12.53
N ILE A 153 -9.91 -11.34 12.06
CA ILE A 153 -9.51 -11.43 10.66
C ILE A 153 -10.69 -11.92 9.81
N ALA A 154 -11.36 -12.99 10.22
CA ALA A 154 -12.53 -13.54 9.53
C ALA A 154 -13.64 -12.50 9.39
N ARG A 155 -13.92 -11.75 10.47
CA ARG A 155 -14.92 -10.67 10.45
C ARG A 155 -14.57 -9.56 9.44
N GLU A 156 -13.31 -9.13 9.40
CA GLU A 156 -12.85 -8.12 8.45
C GLU A 156 -12.98 -8.62 7.00
N ILE A 157 -12.60 -9.86 6.72
CA ILE A 157 -12.72 -10.46 5.38
C ILE A 157 -14.19 -10.53 4.96
N LEU A 158 -15.07 -11.08 5.81
CA LEU A 158 -16.49 -11.17 5.52
C LEU A 158 -17.12 -9.79 5.28
N ASP A 159 -16.73 -8.77 6.05
CA ASP A 159 -17.18 -7.39 5.87
C ASP A 159 -16.79 -6.85 4.48
N ARG A 160 -15.54 -7.06 4.03
CA ARG A 160 -15.10 -6.63 2.69
C ARG A 160 -15.90 -7.30 1.57
N HIS A 161 -16.16 -8.60 1.68
CA HIS A 161 -16.94 -9.34 0.69
C HIS A 161 -18.40 -8.89 0.68
N SER A 162 -18.99 -8.65 1.86
CA SER A 162 -20.37 -8.16 1.97
C SER A 162 -20.58 -6.77 1.33
N LYS A 163 -19.52 -5.94 1.33
CA LYS A 163 -19.50 -4.61 0.71
C LYS A 163 -19.20 -4.65 -0.79
N GLY A 164 -18.99 -5.84 -1.37
CA GLY A 164 -18.68 -6.01 -2.80
C GLY A 164 -17.27 -5.56 -3.18
N TRP A 165 -16.36 -5.37 -2.22
CA TRP A 165 -14.98 -4.97 -2.51
C TRP A 165 -14.15 -6.11 -3.08
N GLU A 166 -14.49 -7.35 -2.70
CA GLU A 166 -13.91 -8.58 -3.23
C GLU A 166 -15.05 -9.56 -3.51
N ALA A 167 -15.02 -10.19 -4.68
CA ALA A 167 -16.05 -11.13 -5.11
C ALA A 167 -15.52 -12.57 -5.00
N ASP A 168 -15.85 -13.22 -3.89
CA ASP A 168 -15.76 -14.68 -3.74
C ASP A 168 -17.00 -15.17 -2.99
N PRO A 169 -17.94 -15.86 -3.65
CA PRO A 169 -19.15 -16.36 -3.01
C PRO A 169 -18.89 -17.48 -2.01
N HIS A 170 -17.70 -18.10 -2.03
CA HIS A 170 -17.32 -19.22 -1.17
C HIS A 170 -16.39 -18.81 -0.01
N VAL A 171 -16.22 -17.50 0.22
CA VAL A 171 -15.31 -17.01 1.26
C VAL A 171 -15.71 -17.52 2.65
N GLY A 172 -17.00 -17.56 2.97
CA GLY A 172 -17.49 -18.04 4.28
C GLY A 172 -17.13 -19.51 4.52
N ASP A 173 -17.38 -20.36 3.54
CA ASP A 173 -17.05 -21.79 3.61
C ASP A 173 -15.54 -22.01 3.70
N THR A 174 -14.76 -21.23 2.95
CA THR A 174 -13.30 -21.29 2.97
C THR A 174 -12.73 -20.92 4.34
N LEU A 175 -13.22 -19.83 4.95
CA LEU A 175 -12.80 -19.39 6.29
C LEU A 175 -13.19 -20.41 7.37
N ASN A 176 -14.39 -20.98 7.28
CA ASN A 176 -14.86 -22.02 8.19
C ASN A 176 -14.00 -23.29 8.08
N TYR A 177 -13.73 -23.73 6.85
CA TYR A 177 -12.91 -24.91 6.59
C TYR A 177 -11.50 -24.76 7.14
N ALA A 178 -10.87 -23.61 6.91
CA ALA A 178 -9.53 -23.32 7.42
C ALA A 178 -9.50 -23.07 8.94
N ALA A 179 -10.65 -23.17 9.63
CA ALA A 179 -10.83 -22.94 11.05
C ALA A 179 -10.25 -21.58 11.50
N VAL A 180 -10.46 -20.54 10.70
CA VAL A 180 -9.81 -19.24 10.91
C VAL A 180 -10.18 -18.65 12.27
N SER A 181 -11.47 -18.67 12.62
CA SER A 181 -11.95 -18.03 13.85
C SER A 181 -11.41 -18.65 15.14
N SER A 182 -10.92 -19.89 15.12
CA SER A 182 -10.39 -20.60 16.28
C SER A 182 -8.87 -20.54 16.42
N ARG A 183 -8.17 -19.78 15.56
CA ARG A 183 -6.70 -19.71 15.54
C ARG A 183 -6.19 -18.31 15.82
N ASN A 184 -4.93 -18.23 16.22
CA ASN A 184 -4.18 -16.98 16.29
C ASN A 184 -3.23 -16.85 15.10
N TYR A 185 -3.07 -15.62 14.65
CA TYR A 185 -2.27 -15.30 13.47
C TYR A 185 -1.20 -14.28 13.81
N VAL A 186 -0.10 -14.35 13.08
CA VAL A 186 0.96 -13.33 13.11
C VAL A 186 1.05 -12.66 11.75
N LEU A 187 1.25 -11.34 11.77
CA LEU A 187 1.47 -10.58 10.54
C LEU A 187 2.94 -10.68 10.11
N ARG A 188 3.19 -11.10 8.87
CA ARG A 188 4.54 -11.22 8.30
C ARG A 188 4.56 -10.83 6.83
N GLU A 189 5.73 -10.40 6.36
CA GLU A 189 6.00 -10.35 4.93
C GLU A 189 6.45 -11.73 4.43
N VAL A 190 5.79 -12.22 3.41
CA VAL A 190 6.04 -13.53 2.81
C VAL A 190 6.57 -13.35 1.40
N PRO A 191 7.67 -14.03 1.02
CA PRO A 191 8.13 -14.04 -0.35
C PRO A 191 7.07 -14.63 -1.29
N ILE A 192 6.70 -13.90 -2.35
CA ILE A 192 5.72 -14.39 -3.34
C ILE A 192 6.24 -15.67 -4.01
N SER A 193 7.55 -15.77 -4.24
CA SER A 193 8.20 -16.98 -4.76
C SER A 193 8.06 -18.21 -3.85
N LEU A 194 7.84 -18.02 -2.54
CA LEU A 194 7.59 -19.10 -1.60
C LEU A 194 6.13 -19.55 -1.70
N LEU A 195 5.20 -18.59 -1.72
CA LEU A 195 3.76 -18.87 -1.89
C LEU A 195 3.50 -19.67 -3.17
N ARG A 196 4.09 -19.27 -4.30
CA ARG A 196 4.00 -19.99 -5.59
C ARG A 196 4.48 -21.44 -5.56
N LYS A 197 5.39 -21.78 -4.64
CA LYS A 197 5.88 -23.17 -4.51
C LYS A 197 4.99 -24.02 -3.62
N GLN A 198 4.22 -23.39 -2.73
CA GLN A 198 3.36 -24.07 -1.77
C GLN A 198 1.94 -24.23 -2.29
N ASP A 199 1.46 -23.24 -3.04
CA ASP A 199 0.11 -23.16 -3.56
C ASP A 199 0.16 -23.22 -5.09
N VAL A 200 -0.13 -24.41 -5.64
CA VAL A 200 -0.09 -24.67 -7.08
C VAL A 200 -1.18 -23.90 -7.82
N ASP A 201 -2.34 -23.71 -7.19
CA ASP A 201 -3.46 -22.98 -7.77
C ASP A 201 -3.12 -21.50 -7.88
N LEU A 202 -2.46 -20.94 -6.85
CA LEU A 202 -1.90 -19.61 -6.93
C LEU A 202 -0.86 -19.49 -8.05
N ASP A 203 0.07 -20.43 -8.18
CA ASP A 203 1.08 -20.37 -9.25
C ASP A 203 0.46 -20.43 -10.64
N ASN A 204 -0.56 -21.28 -10.83
CA ASN A 204 -1.33 -21.36 -12.08
C ASN A 204 -2.10 -20.06 -12.34
N TYR A 205 -2.74 -19.51 -11.32
CA TYR A 205 -3.46 -18.24 -11.39
C TYR A 205 -2.54 -17.10 -11.83
N LEU A 206 -1.34 -17.00 -11.24
CA LEU A 206 -0.34 -15.98 -11.59
C LEU A 206 0.29 -16.15 -12.98
N LYS A 207 0.26 -17.36 -13.54
CA LYS A 207 0.72 -17.64 -14.91
C LYS A 207 -0.35 -17.37 -15.96
N ASN A 208 -1.62 -17.23 -15.57
CA ASN A 208 -2.72 -17.05 -16.50
C ASN A 208 -2.66 -15.66 -17.18
N PRO A 209 -2.57 -15.58 -18.52
CA PRO A 209 -2.53 -14.31 -19.25
C PRO A 209 -3.74 -13.40 -19.00
N ALA A 210 -4.94 -13.97 -18.84
CA ALA A 210 -6.16 -13.20 -18.61
C ALA A 210 -6.16 -12.49 -17.25
N VAL A 211 -5.41 -13.02 -16.28
CA VAL A 211 -5.21 -12.34 -14.98
C VAL A 211 -4.36 -11.10 -15.23
N LYS A 212 -3.26 -11.21 -15.98
CA LYS A 212 -2.37 -10.07 -16.29
C LYS A 212 -3.09 -8.88 -16.91
N GLU A 213 -4.08 -9.13 -17.78
CA GLU A 213 -4.83 -8.08 -18.50
C GLU A 213 -5.84 -7.33 -17.61
N ASN A 214 -6.24 -7.90 -16.47
CA ASN A 214 -7.25 -7.34 -15.57
C ASN A 214 -6.71 -7.00 -14.18
N ILE A 215 -5.39 -6.89 -14.02
CA ILE A 215 -4.78 -6.58 -12.72
C ILE A 215 -4.95 -5.11 -12.37
N THR A 216 -5.55 -4.88 -11.21
CA THR A 216 -5.49 -3.61 -10.51
C THR A 216 -4.19 -3.54 -9.70
N PRO A 217 -3.50 -2.38 -9.66
CA PRO A 217 -2.34 -2.18 -8.78
C PRO A 217 -2.65 -2.52 -7.32
N LEU A 218 -1.66 -3.02 -6.58
CA LEU A 218 -1.83 -3.30 -5.16
C LEU A 218 -1.90 -1.98 -4.39
N TYR A 219 -3.05 -1.72 -3.75
CA TYR A 219 -3.27 -0.50 -3.00
C TYR A 219 -2.43 -0.45 -1.70
N PRO A 220 -1.95 0.72 -1.26
CA PRO A 220 -1.25 0.90 0.01
C PRO A 220 -2.22 0.67 1.17
N GLY A 221 -1.71 0.02 2.22
CA GLY A 221 -2.57 -0.36 3.34
C GLY A 221 -3.62 -1.40 2.95
N TYR A 222 -3.42 -2.13 1.83
CA TYR A 222 -4.21 -3.33 1.54
C TYR A 222 -4.27 -4.22 2.78
N THR A 223 -5.44 -4.79 3.04
CA THR A 223 -5.52 -5.80 4.09
C THR A 223 -4.56 -6.94 3.73
N PRO A 224 -3.72 -7.41 4.67
CA PRO A 224 -2.86 -8.56 4.43
C PRO A 224 -3.64 -9.76 3.88
N ILE A 225 -2.98 -10.57 3.06
CA ILE A 225 -3.55 -11.85 2.60
C ILE A 225 -3.69 -12.81 3.79
N LEU A 226 -4.49 -13.85 3.66
CA LEU A 226 -4.63 -14.86 4.71
C LEU A 226 -4.02 -16.18 4.25
N ILE A 227 -3.16 -16.76 5.08
CA ILE A 227 -2.61 -18.10 4.88
C ILE A 227 -3.39 -19.08 5.75
N GLY A 228 -3.71 -20.25 5.22
CA GLY A 228 -4.44 -21.28 5.94
C GLY A 228 -4.41 -22.62 5.22
N THR A 229 -5.32 -23.50 5.60
CA THR A 229 -5.48 -24.80 4.96
C THR A 229 -6.59 -24.72 3.92
N LYS A 230 -6.31 -25.19 2.70
CA LYS A 230 -7.28 -25.28 1.60
C LYS A 230 -7.56 -26.74 1.25
N ARG A 231 -8.74 -26.99 0.69
CA ARG A 231 -9.06 -28.26 0.03
C ARG A 231 -9.75 -27.99 -1.31
N TYR A 232 -9.10 -28.39 -2.40
CA TYR A 232 -9.68 -28.39 -3.75
C TYR A 232 -9.74 -29.82 -4.28
N GLY A 233 -10.85 -30.51 -4.01
CA GLY A 233 -11.11 -31.84 -4.59
C GLY A 233 -10.09 -32.94 -4.26
N GLY A 234 -9.20 -32.71 -3.29
CA GLY A 234 -8.03 -33.55 -3.00
C GLY A 234 -7.60 -33.50 -1.53
N PRO A 235 -6.33 -33.83 -1.21
CA PRO A 235 -5.80 -33.76 0.14
C PRO A 235 -5.70 -32.31 0.63
N ASP A 236 -5.62 -32.14 1.95
CA ASP A 236 -5.43 -30.82 2.56
C ASP A 236 -4.09 -30.22 2.15
N ILE A 237 -4.14 -28.96 1.72
CA ILE A 237 -2.96 -28.18 1.34
C ILE A 237 -2.73 -27.13 2.43
N PRO A 238 -1.84 -27.40 3.41
CA PRO A 238 -1.52 -26.44 4.46
C PRO A 238 -0.66 -25.30 3.91
N ASP A 239 -0.67 -24.17 4.62
CA ASP A 239 0.10 -22.96 4.29
C ASP A 239 -0.21 -22.36 2.89
N SER A 240 -1.45 -22.54 2.42
CA SER A 240 -1.96 -22.00 1.15
C SER A 240 -2.63 -20.64 1.34
N VAL A 241 -2.76 -19.86 0.26
CA VAL A 241 -3.41 -18.53 0.35
C VAL A 241 -4.92 -18.71 0.39
N ILE A 242 -5.58 -18.56 1.53
CA ILE A 242 -7.04 -18.74 1.65
C ILE A 242 -7.85 -17.50 1.30
N ASP A 243 -7.26 -16.31 1.42
CA ASP A 243 -7.85 -15.02 1.00
C ASP A 243 -6.75 -14.15 0.38
N GLY A 244 -7.10 -13.36 -0.65
CA GLY A 244 -6.17 -12.41 -1.28
C GLY A 244 -5.40 -12.93 -2.50
N PHE A 245 -5.99 -13.86 -3.29
CA PHE A 245 -5.44 -14.30 -4.57
C PHE A 245 -5.19 -13.11 -5.52
N ALA A 246 -6.20 -12.25 -5.70
CA ALA A 246 -6.10 -11.05 -6.52
C ALA A 246 -5.01 -10.09 -6.02
N ARG A 247 -4.96 -9.83 -4.70
CA ARG A 247 -3.90 -9.02 -4.07
C ARG A 247 -2.51 -9.60 -4.31
N THR A 248 -2.36 -10.93 -4.27
CA THR A 248 -1.09 -11.59 -4.57
C THR A 248 -0.71 -11.43 -6.04
N ALA A 249 -1.67 -11.50 -6.97
CA ALA A 249 -1.44 -11.21 -8.38
C ALA A 249 -1.05 -9.76 -8.61
N SER A 250 -1.78 -8.81 -8.04
CA SER A 250 -1.45 -7.40 -8.07
C SER A 250 -0.01 -7.16 -7.59
N ALA A 251 0.39 -7.74 -6.45
CA ALA A 251 1.74 -7.65 -5.93
C ALA A 251 2.79 -8.23 -6.89
N PHE A 252 2.53 -9.44 -7.42
CA PHE A 252 3.46 -10.15 -8.29
C PHE A 252 3.71 -9.42 -9.61
N HIS A 253 2.64 -8.98 -10.30
CA HIS A 253 2.75 -8.31 -11.58
C HIS A 253 3.21 -6.84 -11.45
N SER A 254 3.05 -6.25 -10.27
CA SER A 254 3.67 -5.00 -9.85
C SER A 254 5.19 -5.13 -9.58
N GLY A 255 5.74 -6.34 -9.65
CA GLY A 255 7.17 -6.60 -9.45
C GLY A 255 7.58 -6.69 -7.97
N LEU A 256 6.63 -6.84 -7.05
CA LEU A 256 6.94 -7.01 -5.63
C LEU A 256 7.53 -8.39 -5.37
N LYS A 257 8.48 -8.44 -4.44
CA LYS A 257 9.13 -9.70 -4.03
C LYS A 257 8.41 -10.36 -2.85
N THR A 258 7.73 -9.56 -2.03
CA THR A 258 7.05 -9.97 -0.81
C THR A 258 5.64 -9.39 -0.76
N ILE A 259 4.80 -10.00 0.07
CA ILE A 259 3.44 -9.54 0.37
C ILE A 259 3.14 -9.76 1.87
N LYS A 260 2.39 -8.87 2.48
CA LYS A 260 1.94 -8.97 3.88
C LYS A 260 0.87 -10.04 3.99
N ALA A 261 1.03 -10.95 4.95
CA ALA A 261 0.13 -12.04 5.20
C ALA A 261 -0.11 -12.26 6.70
N PHE A 262 -1.34 -12.60 7.06
CA PHE A 262 -1.66 -13.25 8.32
C PHE A 262 -1.36 -14.74 8.18
N ILE A 263 -0.45 -15.24 9.02
CA ILE A 263 -0.01 -16.63 9.03
C ILE A 263 -0.37 -17.25 10.38
N PRO A 264 -0.94 -18.46 10.44
CA PRO A 264 -1.21 -19.12 11.71
C PRO A 264 0.06 -19.23 12.55
N GLU A 265 -0.01 -18.96 13.85
CA GLU A 265 1.16 -18.90 14.73
C GLU A 265 1.98 -20.21 14.78
N ASP A 266 1.30 -21.33 14.58
CA ASP A 266 1.82 -22.70 14.55
C ASP A 266 2.30 -23.14 13.16
N SER A 267 2.17 -22.29 12.14
CA SER A 267 2.52 -22.62 10.75
C SER A 267 4.02 -22.89 10.58
N PRO A 268 4.42 -24.02 9.96
CA PRO A 268 5.80 -24.28 9.56
C PRO A 268 6.37 -23.23 8.60
N LEU A 269 5.51 -22.49 7.89
CA LEU A 269 5.90 -21.40 6.99
C LEU A 269 6.68 -20.30 7.72
N ILE A 270 6.34 -20.02 8.98
CA ILE A 270 7.02 -18.97 9.77
C ILE A 270 8.52 -19.27 9.87
N ARG A 271 8.90 -20.53 10.13
CA ARG A 271 10.32 -20.93 10.21
C ARG A 271 11.03 -20.80 8.86
N LYS A 272 10.35 -21.13 7.76
CA LYS A 272 10.88 -20.97 6.39
C LYS A 272 11.12 -19.50 6.03
N ILE A 273 10.24 -18.60 6.46
CA ILE A 273 10.41 -17.15 6.27
C ILE A 273 11.61 -16.65 7.08
N LEU A 274 11.68 -16.97 8.37
CA LEU A 274 12.74 -16.49 9.26
C LEU A 274 14.14 -16.98 8.85
N SER A 275 14.26 -18.25 8.41
CA SER A 275 15.54 -18.81 7.94
C SER A 275 16.05 -18.14 6.66
N ARG A 276 15.16 -17.70 5.76
CA ARG A 276 15.53 -16.93 4.56
C ARG A 276 15.93 -15.50 4.87
N SER A 277 15.22 -14.83 5.79
CA SER A 277 15.56 -13.46 6.19
C SER A 277 16.94 -13.35 6.84
N LYS A 278 17.40 -14.39 7.55
CA LYS A 278 18.76 -14.43 8.10
C LYS A 278 19.84 -14.56 7.01
N ARG A 279 19.57 -15.25 5.91
CA ARG A 279 20.53 -15.41 4.80
C ARG A 279 20.67 -14.16 3.92
N LEU A 280 19.70 -13.25 3.95
CA LEU A 280 19.71 -12.00 3.18
C LEU A 280 20.33 -10.82 3.95
N LYS A 281 20.68 -11.01 5.24
CA LYS A 281 21.36 -10.02 6.09
C LYS A 281 22.87 -10.27 6.24
N LEU A 282 23.44 -11.17 5.44
CA LEU A 282 24.88 -11.44 5.29
C LEU A 282 25.31 -11.03 3.87
#